data_AF-A0A7C1KJR3-F1
#
_entry.id   AF-A0A7C1KJR3-F1
#
_cell.length_a   1.000
_cell.length_b   1.000
_cell.length_c   1.000
_cell.angle_alpha   90.00
_cell.angle_beta   90.00
_cell.angle_gamma   90.00
#
_symmetry.space_group_name_H-M   'P 1'
#
loop_
_entity.id
_entity.type
_entity.pdbx_description
1 polymer ?
#
loop_
_entity_poly.entity_id
_entity_poly.type
_entity_poly.pdbx_seq_one_letter_code
_entity_poly.pdbx_strand_id
1 'polypeptide(L)'
;MGKYNLVDFAAQYQPGFRNNVVPIHEIPGLMKKYKHFECYSTFFQYSQDILRYMKENIVSGHPSVSGYEGKICTTFFPMDIDSPHLDLASEVTRKTVSFLTEKWCVQKEGLLVYFSGYKGFHIMLDIRIFGKVMPSKYLHLIFSKMRHNLIKQLKLDDISAFDMTIKDKVRLLRLPNTINKKSHLYKIQILLEDFNRLAPKDVLSLARTPRQLRYVDETGLISNVKFIEDNPYAVKCYKNARYLVRRSIRKEFEYHFSLKDDDPEKVLCPAMVNIWNSHINAGYRNNCAIRLASQFRLSGFSKEKTEGLLLLWNKKNRIGLGKEELSRTVHSAYSHRFPYRYGFRDEIIRKFCPFKNLDDCECYQKFSVQGK
;
A
#
# COMPACT_ATOMS: atom_id res chain seq x y z
N MET A 1 9.14 15.60 -17.11
CA MET A 1 8.00 15.25 -16.22
C MET A 1 6.78 16.17 -16.38
N GLY A 2 6.80 17.23 -17.19
CA GLY A 2 5.72 18.24 -17.23
C GLY A 2 4.28 17.75 -17.47
N LYS A 3 4.08 16.55 -18.02
CA LYS A 3 2.74 15.95 -18.19
C LYS A 3 2.19 15.27 -16.93
N TYR A 4 3.03 14.89 -15.96
CA TYR A 4 2.63 14.19 -14.73
C TYR A 4 2.86 15.12 -13.53
N ASN A 5 1.93 16.04 -13.32
CA ASN A 5 2.05 17.12 -12.34
C ASN A 5 0.84 17.22 -11.41
N LEU A 6 -0.07 16.25 -11.46
CA LEU A 6 -1.25 16.17 -10.61
C LEU A 6 -1.06 15.11 -9.52
N VAL A 7 -1.62 15.35 -8.34
CA VAL A 7 -1.68 14.38 -7.23
C VAL A 7 -3.02 14.50 -6.52
N ASP A 8 -3.46 13.45 -5.82
CA ASP A 8 -4.62 13.53 -4.92
C ASP A 8 -4.13 14.05 -3.55
N PHE A 9 -4.57 15.26 -3.19
CA PHE A 9 -4.28 15.90 -1.93
C PHE A 9 -5.37 15.57 -0.90
N ALA A 10 -4.95 15.29 0.33
CA ALA A 10 -5.87 14.98 1.42
C ALA A 10 -5.48 15.70 2.70
N ALA A 11 -6.47 16.15 3.46
CA ALA A 11 -6.25 16.73 4.78
C ALA A 11 -7.40 16.39 5.74
N GLN A 12 -7.10 16.20 7.03
CA GLN A 12 -8.09 15.78 8.04
C GLN A 12 -9.36 16.65 8.09
N TYR A 13 -9.23 17.95 7.83
CA TYR A 13 -10.34 18.92 7.85
C TYR A 13 -10.82 19.31 6.44
N GLN A 14 -10.34 18.63 5.40
CA GLN A 14 -10.86 18.80 4.05
C GLN A 14 -12.18 18.02 3.90
N PRO A 15 -13.24 18.63 3.33
CA PRO A 15 -14.46 17.90 2.97
C PRO A 15 -14.15 16.68 2.11
N GLY A 16 -14.68 15.51 2.48
CA GLY A 16 -14.44 14.24 1.77
C GLY A 16 -13.07 13.59 2.00
N PHE A 17 -12.15 14.25 2.72
CA PHE A 17 -10.76 13.84 3.02
C PHE A 17 -9.87 13.60 1.79
N ARG A 18 -10.32 12.88 0.76
CA ARG A 18 -9.59 12.53 -0.49
C ARG A 18 -10.37 12.93 -1.75
N ASN A 19 -9.90 12.49 -2.92
CA ASN A 19 -10.46 12.76 -4.25
C ASN A 19 -10.34 14.24 -4.64
N ASN A 20 -9.31 14.92 -4.14
CA ASN A 20 -9.01 16.29 -4.50
C ASN A 20 -7.72 16.30 -5.34
N VAL A 21 -7.89 16.05 -6.63
CA VAL A 21 -6.76 16.03 -7.56
C VAL A 21 -6.39 17.46 -7.95
N VAL A 22 -5.16 17.84 -7.60
CA VAL A 22 -4.64 19.19 -7.78
C VAL A 22 -3.23 19.16 -8.41
N PRO A 23 -2.82 20.23 -9.10
CA PRO A 23 -1.42 20.45 -9.46
C PRO A 23 -0.50 20.50 -8.24
N ILE A 24 0.70 19.91 -8.36
CA ILE A 24 1.68 19.87 -7.26
C ILE A 24 2.02 21.27 -6.73
N HIS A 25 2.08 22.28 -7.61
CA HIS A 25 2.42 23.65 -7.22
C HIS A 25 1.36 24.33 -6.34
N GLU A 26 0.14 23.78 -6.25
CA GLU A 26 -0.92 24.30 -5.37
C GLU A 26 -0.85 23.71 -3.94
N ILE A 27 -0.17 22.56 -3.77
CA ILE A 27 -0.06 21.86 -2.48
C ILE A 27 0.43 22.76 -1.35
N PRO A 28 1.44 23.63 -1.52
CA PRO A 28 1.89 24.51 -0.43
C PRO A 28 0.80 25.44 0.10
N GLY A 29 -0.02 25.99 -0.80
CA GLY A 29 -1.18 26.80 -0.44
C GLY A 29 -2.22 25.98 0.34
N LEU A 30 -2.46 24.73 -0.08
CA LEU A 30 -3.36 23.81 0.62
C LEU A 30 -2.84 23.41 2.00
N MET A 31 -1.53 23.14 2.14
CA MET A 31 -0.90 22.86 3.42
C MET A 31 -1.10 24.03 4.40
N LYS A 32 -0.90 25.27 3.94
CA LYS A 32 -1.18 26.49 4.73
C LYS A 32 -2.66 26.61 5.08
N LYS A 33 -3.56 26.41 4.12
CA LYS A 33 -5.02 26.43 4.31
C LYS A 33 -5.47 25.47 5.42
N TYR A 34 -4.89 24.27 5.47
CA TYR A 34 -5.19 23.26 6.48
C TYR A 34 -4.21 23.28 7.67
N LYS A 35 -3.53 24.41 7.89
CA LYS A 35 -2.65 24.68 9.04
C LYS A 35 -1.57 23.61 9.26
N HIS A 36 -1.11 22.99 8.17
CA HIS A 36 -0.15 21.89 8.17
C HIS A 36 -0.58 20.68 9.02
N PHE A 37 -1.87 20.54 9.36
CA PHE A 37 -2.34 19.46 10.21
C PHE A 37 -2.83 18.28 9.37
N GLU A 38 -2.23 17.10 9.55
CA GLU A 38 -2.64 15.86 8.89
C GLU A 38 -2.84 16.04 7.37
N CYS A 39 -1.86 16.63 6.68
CA CYS A 39 -1.89 16.81 5.24
C CYS A 39 -1.09 15.70 4.53
N TYR A 40 -1.65 15.20 3.43
CA TYR A 40 -1.20 14.03 2.71
C TYR A 40 -1.27 14.29 1.20
N SER A 41 -0.49 13.52 0.44
CA SER A 41 -0.58 13.48 -1.01
C SER A 41 -0.31 12.07 -1.50
N THR A 42 -0.83 11.73 -2.68
CA THR A 42 -0.31 10.58 -3.41
C THR A 42 1.15 10.82 -3.76
N PHE A 43 1.99 9.79 -3.61
CA PHE A 43 3.38 9.88 -4.05
C PHE A 43 3.52 9.60 -5.56
N PHE A 44 2.55 8.87 -6.12
CA PHE A 44 2.39 8.79 -7.56
C PHE A 44 1.74 10.07 -8.07
N GLN A 45 2.24 10.49 -9.22
CA GLN A 45 1.84 11.66 -9.97
C GLN A 45 1.06 11.20 -11.19
N TYR A 46 0.01 11.93 -11.52
CA TYR A 46 -0.91 11.65 -12.60
C TYR A 46 -0.78 12.68 -13.71
N SER A 47 -1.13 12.25 -14.93
CA SER A 47 -1.45 13.15 -16.02
C SER A 47 -2.91 13.60 -15.92
N GLN A 48 -3.31 14.53 -16.78
CA GLN A 48 -4.71 14.95 -16.97
C GLN A 48 -5.70 13.79 -17.23
N ASP A 49 -5.20 12.60 -17.56
CA ASP A 49 -6.02 11.41 -17.74
C ASP A 49 -6.78 11.02 -16.44
N ILE A 50 -6.25 11.35 -15.26
CA ILE A 50 -6.97 11.10 -13.99
C ILE A 50 -8.23 11.94 -13.86
N LEU A 51 -8.22 13.20 -14.33
CA LEU A 51 -9.39 14.07 -14.25
C LEU A 51 -10.48 13.59 -15.20
N ARG A 52 -10.11 13.11 -16.39
CA ARG A 52 -11.07 12.46 -17.31
C ARG A 52 -11.68 11.21 -16.68
N TYR A 53 -10.84 10.36 -16.08
CA TYR A 53 -11.31 9.19 -15.35
C TYR A 53 -12.29 9.54 -14.23
N MET A 54 -11.97 10.54 -13.40
CA MET A 54 -12.82 10.95 -12.27
C MET A 54 -14.18 11.51 -12.70
N LYS A 55 -14.29 12.12 -13.89
CA LYS A 55 -15.58 12.56 -14.44
C LYS A 55 -16.53 11.40 -14.71
N GLU A 56 -16.00 10.25 -15.10
CA GLU A 56 -16.76 9.04 -15.41
C GLU A 56 -16.89 8.12 -14.17
N ASN A 57 -15.89 8.14 -13.27
CA ASN A 57 -15.83 7.29 -12.09
C ASN A 57 -16.46 7.97 -10.87
N ILE A 58 -17.78 7.84 -10.77
CA ILE A 58 -18.58 8.37 -9.67
C ILE A 58 -18.87 7.27 -8.64
N VAL A 59 -18.46 7.48 -7.40
CA VAL A 59 -18.69 6.58 -6.26
C VAL A 59 -19.55 7.31 -5.23
N SER A 60 -20.73 6.77 -4.93
CA SER A 60 -21.69 7.36 -4.00
C SER A 60 -22.00 8.84 -4.32
N GLY A 61 -22.21 9.14 -5.60
CA GLY A 61 -22.55 10.48 -6.07
C GLY A 61 -21.36 11.45 -6.23
N HIS A 62 -20.12 11.02 -5.94
CA HIS A 62 -18.94 11.88 -6.00
C HIS A 62 -17.82 11.31 -6.89
N PRO A 63 -17.06 12.17 -7.61
CA PRO A 63 -15.87 11.76 -8.34
C PRO A 63 -14.85 11.05 -7.45
N SER A 64 -14.23 9.98 -7.95
CA SER A 64 -13.31 9.15 -7.18
C SER A 64 -12.06 8.76 -7.95
N VAL A 65 -10.90 8.77 -7.28
CA VAL A 65 -9.64 8.25 -7.85
C VAL A 65 -9.55 6.72 -7.74
N SER A 66 -10.42 6.11 -6.93
CA SER A 66 -10.40 4.67 -6.65
C SER A 66 -10.61 3.86 -7.92
N GLY A 67 -9.70 2.93 -8.22
CA GLY A 67 -9.76 2.07 -9.40
C GLY A 67 -9.05 2.63 -10.64
N TYR A 68 -8.33 3.75 -10.52
CA TYR A 68 -7.64 4.35 -11.65
C TYR A 68 -6.59 3.40 -12.28
N GLU A 69 -6.83 2.96 -13.51
CA GLU A 69 -5.95 2.03 -14.23
C GLU A 69 -4.94 2.70 -15.18
N GLY A 70 -4.88 4.03 -15.20
CA GLY A 70 -4.01 4.79 -16.09
C GLY A 70 -2.52 4.71 -15.74
N LYS A 71 -1.71 5.37 -16.57
CA LYS A 71 -0.26 5.47 -16.35
C LYS A 71 0.00 6.38 -15.17
N ILE A 72 1.00 6.04 -14.38
CA ILE A 72 1.50 6.83 -13.26
C ILE A 72 3.00 7.06 -13.41
N CYS A 73 3.48 8.16 -12.82
CA CYS A 73 4.90 8.47 -12.65
C CYS A 73 5.17 8.89 -11.20
N THR A 74 6.42 9.10 -10.83
CA THR A 74 6.80 9.70 -9.55
C THR A 74 8.26 10.14 -9.60
N THR A 75 8.63 11.09 -8.75
CA THR A 75 10.01 11.52 -8.53
C THR A 75 10.78 10.56 -7.64
N PHE A 76 10.09 9.88 -6.72
CA PHE A 76 10.73 9.07 -5.69
C PHE A 76 10.11 7.67 -5.58
N PHE A 77 10.96 6.68 -5.33
CA PHE A 77 10.56 5.35 -4.90
C PHE A 77 10.44 5.32 -3.37
N PRO A 78 9.22 5.14 -2.82
CA PRO A 78 9.03 5.11 -1.37
C PRO A 78 9.22 3.72 -0.78
N MET A 79 9.83 3.71 0.41
CA MET A 79 9.83 2.61 1.37
C MET A 79 9.29 3.14 2.70
N ASP A 80 8.24 2.50 3.19
CA ASP A 80 7.57 2.85 4.44
C ASP A 80 7.95 1.81 5.50
N ILE A 81 8.52 2.28 6.60
CA ILE A 81 8.98 1.47 7.72
C ILE A 81 8.15 1.90 8.92
N ASP A 82 7.19 1.08 9.34
CA ASP A 82 6.29 1.35 10.45
C ASP A 82 6.29 0.18 11.43
N SER A 83 6.48 0.49 12.71
CA SER A 83 6.51 -0.51 13.78
C SER A 83 5.83 0.05 15.03
N PRO A 84 5.17 -0.79 15.84
CA PRO A 84 4.74 -0.36 17.17
C PRO A 84 5.92 0.07 18.07
N HIS A 85 7.15 -0.36 17.77
CA HIS A 85 8.38 -0.07 18.48
C HIS A 85 9.30 0.84 17.65
N LEU A 86 9.52 2.07 18.13
CA LEU A 86 10.32 3.06 17.42
C LEU A 86 11.79 2.63 17.23
N ASP A 87 12.35 1.93 18.21
CA ASP A 87 13.74 1.46 18.15
C ASP A 87 13.95 0.47 17.00
N LEU A 88 13.03 -0.49 16.84
CA LEU A 88 13.05 -1.44 15.72
C LEU A 88 12.91 -0.71 14.38
N ALA A 89 11.97 0.23 14.26
CA ALA A 89 11.83 1.03 13.04
C ALA A 89 13.10 1.83 12.73
N SER A 90 13.75 2.41 13.74
CA SER A 90 15.00 3.16 13.57
C SER A 90 16.15 2.24 13.14
N GLU A 91 16.29 1.07 13.76
CA GLU A 91 17.32 0.09 13.42
C GLU A 91 17.17 -0.42 11.98
N VAL A 92 15.95 -0.83 11.59
CA VAL A 92 15.64 -1.27 10.22
C VAL A 92 15.93 -0.15 9.22
N THR A 93 15.57 1.09 9.56
CA THR A 93 15.87 2.26 8.71
C THR A 93 17.38 2.47 8.56
N ARG A 94 18.18 2.37 9.63
CA ARG A 94 19.65 2.47 9.57
C ARG A 94 20.26 1.38 8.72
N LYS A 95 19.90 0.13 8.94
CA LYS A 95 20.37 -1.01 8.14
C LYS A 95 20.04 -0.82 6.66
N THR A 96 18.85 -0.30 6.37
CA THR A 96 18.43 0.01 4.99
C THR A 96 19.25 1.15 4.38
N VAL A 97 19.46 2.23 5.12
CA VAL A 97 20.29 3.38 4.69
C VAL A 97 21.73 2.94 4.45
N SER A 98 22.37 2.25 5.41
CA SER A 98 23.72 1.71 5.27
C SER A 98 23.84 0.79 4.06
N PHE A 99 22.88 -0.10 3.83
CA PHE A 99 22.90 -0.94 2.63
C PHE A 99 22.86 -0.10 1.34
N LEU A 100 22.01 0.92 1.27
CA LEU A 100 21.90 1.80 0.11
C LEU A 100 23.17 2.63 -0.12
N THR A 101 23.78 3.15 0.94
CA THR A 101 24.97 4.01 0.83
C THR A 101 26.27 3.22 0.69
N GLU A 102 26.41 2.07 1.36
CA GLU A 102 27.67 1.32 1.42
C GLU A 102 27.72 0.16 0.42
N LYS A 103 26.59 -0.52 0.17
CA LYS A 103 26.55 -1.65 -0.78
C LYS A 103 26.12 -1.20 -2.17
N TRP A 104 25.11 -0.34 -2.26
CA TRP A 104 24.70 0.20 -3.54
C TRP A 104 25.48 1.45 -3.92
N CYS A 105 26.17 2.13 -3.01
CA CYS A 105 26.88 3.38 -3.31
C CYS A 105 25.94 4.45 -3.89
N VAL A 106 24.71 4.55 -3.37
CA VAL A 106 23.76 5.59 -3.78
C VAL A 106 24.25 6.97 -3.32
N GLN A 107 24.21 7.95 -4.22
CA GLN A 107 24.53 9.34 -3.93
C GLN A 107 23.59 9.90 -2.85
N LYS A 108 24.12 10.62 -1.86
CA LYS A 108 23.35 11.11 -0.71
C LYS A 108 22.20 12.03 -1.11
N GLU A 109 22.37 12.81 -2.17
CA GLU A 109 21.39 13.71 -2.75
C GLU A 109 20.16 12.96 -3.30
N GLY A 110 20.32 11.69 -3.66
CA GLY A 110 19.26 10.80 -4.16
C GLY A 110 18.58 9.96 -3.09
N LEU A 111 18.95 10.10 -1.81
CA LEU A 111 18.43 9.33 -0.70
C LEU A 111 17.91 10.25 0.40
N LEU A 112 16.59 10.26 0.60
CA LEU A 112 15.93 11.07 1.62
C LEU A 112 15.37 10.17 2.72
N VAL A 113 15.55 10.58 3.97
CA VAL A 113 14.99 9.90 5.14
C VAL A 113 14.07 10.87 5.87
N TYR A 114 12.90 10.39 6.24
CA TYR A 114 11.93 11.14 7.03
C TYR A 114 11.52 10.34 8.25
N PHE A 115 11.46 10.98 9.41
CA PHE A 115 10.64 10.49 10.50
C PHE A 115 9.17 10.79 10.17
N SER A 116 8.29 9.80 10.30
CA SER A 116 6.89 9.93 9.88
C SER A 116 6.08 10.90 10.74
N GLY A 117 6.59 11.26 11.92
CA GLY A 117 5.87 12.03 12.93
C GLY A 117 5.26 11.15 14.02
N TYR A 118 5.38 9.81 13.97
CA TYR A 118 4.92 8.95 15.08
C TYR A 118 5.88 7.80 15.40
N LYS A 119 5.71 6.62 14.80
CA LYS A 119 6.51 5.42 15.13
C LYS A 119 7.18 4.76 13.92
N GLY A 120 7.34 5.53 12.85
CA GLY A 120 7.88 5.01 11.59
C GLY A 120 8.77 6.00 10.87
N PHE A 121 9.37 5.53 9.79
CA PHE A 121 10.26 6.28 8.91
C PHE A 121 9.87 6.04 7.45
N HIS A 122 10.13 7.03 6.62
CA HIS A 122 10.05 6.87 5.17
C HIS A 122 11.42 7.06 4.56
N ILE A 123 11.82 6.14 3.70
CA ILE A 123 12.99 6.28 2.84
C ILE A 123 12.51 6.54 1.42
N MET A 124 13.02 7.61 0.80
CA MET A 124 12.69 8.01 -0.57
C MET A 124 13.95 7.97 -1.42
N LEU A 125 13.92 7.19 -2.49
CA LEU A 125 15.02 7.12 -3.47
C LEU A 125 14.64 7.85 -4.74
N ASP A 126 15.44 8.82 -5.19
CA ASP A 126 15.19 9.52 -6.46
C ASP A 126 15.17 8.52 -7.61
N ILE A 127 14.12 8.52 -8.44
CA ILE A 127 13.95 7.46 -9.43
C ILE A 127 15.04 7.45 -10.50
N ARG A 128 15.79 8.55 -10.66
CA ARG A 128 16.91 8.63 -11.62
C ARG A 128 18.00 7.62 -11.34
N ILE A 129 18.19 7.21 -10.07
CA ILE A 129 19.17 6.16 -9.72
C ILE A 129 18.85 4.82 -10.40
N PHE A 130 17.59 4.56 -10.77
CA PHE A 130 17.17 3.32 -11.44
C PHE A 130 17.33 3.40 -12.98
N GLY A 131 17.97 4.46 -13.48
CA GLY A 131 18.12 4.77 -14.89
C GLY A 131 16.82 5.34 -15.47
N LYS A 132 16.54 5.04 -16.74
CA LYS A 132 15.35 5.56 -17.45
C LYS A 132 14.06 4.87 -17.01
N VAL A 133 13.43 5.41 -15.97
CA VAL A 133 12.08 5.03 -15.52
C VAL A 133 11.04 5.87 -16.28
N MET A 134 10.15 5.20 -17.01
CA MET A 134 9.10 5.84 -17.80
C MET A 134 7.73 5.67 -17.12
N PRO A 135 6.79 6.63 -17.30
CA PRO A 135 5.42 6.47 -16.82
C PRO A 135 4.78 5.17 -17.31
N SER A 136 4.10 4.45 -16.41
CA SER A 136 3.59 3.10 -16.66
C SER A 136 2.35 2.82 -15.86
N LYS A 137 1.42 2.03 -16.42
CA LYS A 137 0.26 1.49 -15.69
C LYS A 137 0.67 0.54 -14.57
N TYR A 138 1.86 -0.03 -14.64
CA TYR A 138 2.34 -1.09 -13.74
C TYR A 138 3.47 -0.64 -12.81
N LEU A 139 3.77 0.66 -12.75
CA LEU A 139 4.90 1.17 -11.96
C LEU A 139 4.78 0.78 -10.47
N HIS A 140 3.57 0.83 -9.91
CA HIS A 140 3.26 0.35 -8.56
C HIS A 140 3.63 -1.12 -8.31
N LEU A 141 3.38 -2.02 -9.26
CA LEU A 141 3.77 -3.44 -9.15
C LEU A 141 5.28 -3.61 -9.25
N ILE A 142 5.93 -2.86 -10.15
CA ILE A 142 7.39 -2.88 -10.30
C ILE A 142 8.03 -2.45 -8.98
N PHE A 143 7.55 -1.35 -8.40
CA PHE A 143 8.02 -0.84 -7.11
C PHE A 143 7.76 -1.81 -5.97
N SER A 144 6.60 -2.46 -5.94
CA SER A 144 6.34 -3.53 -4.97
C SER A 144 7.38 -4.65 -5.10
N LYS A 145 7.66 -5.12 -6.32
CA LYS A 145 8.67 -6.17 -6.54
C LYS A 145 10.08 -5.71 -6.17
N MET A 146 10.42 -4.45 -6.42
CA MET A 146 11.69 -3.86 -6.00
C MET A 146 11.83 -3.84 -4.48
N ARG A 147 10.80 -3.40 -3.73
CA ARG A 147 10.80 -3.47 -2.25
C ARG A 147 11.06 -4.88 -1.76
N HIS A 148 10.31 -5.87 -2.26
CA HIS A 148 10.53 -7.28 -1.90
C HIS A 148 11.96 -7.75 -2.20
N ASN A 149 12.52 -7.40 -3.35
CA ASN A 149 13.87 -7.81 -3.74
C ASN A 149 14.95 -7.11 -2.88
N LEU A 150 14.73 -5.85 -2.51
CA LEU A 150 15.64 -5.09 -1.67
C LEU A 150 15.64 -5.64 -0.25
N ILE A 151 14.46 -5.84 0.35
CA ILE A 151 14.30 -6.37 1.71
C ILE A 151 14.96 -7.76 1.85
N LYS A 152 14.83 -8.62 0.84
CA LYS A 152 15.55 -9.91 0.81
C LYS A 152 17.08 -9.77 0.85
N GLN A 153 17.63 -8.69 0.28
CA GLN A 153 19.06 -8.44 0.30
C GLN A 153 19.56 -7.82 1.60
N LEU A 154 18.68 -7.13 2.35
CA LEU A 154 19.03 -6.54 3.65
C LEU A 154 19.35 -7.60 4.71
N LYS A 155 18.90 -8.85 4.53
CA LYS A 155 19.09 -9.96 5.48
C LYS A 155 18.74 -9.57 6.93
N LEU A 156 17.60 -8.92 7.10
CA LEU A 156 17.13 -8.50 8.42
C LEU A 156 16.54 -9.69 9.17
N ASP A 157 16.80 -9.75 10.48
CA ASP A 157 16.24 -10.76 11.38
C ASP A 157 14.73 -10.60 11.52
N ASP A 158 14.25 -9.34 11.56
CA ASP A 158 12.84 -9.00 11.55
C ASP A 158 12.50 -8.02 10.43
N ILE A 159 11.60 -8.44 9.54
CA ILE A 159 11.08 -7.63 8.42
C ILE A 159 9.69 -7.05 8.71
N SER A 160 9.13 -7.30 9.90
CA SER A 160 7.77 -6.89 10.31
C SER A 160 7.57 -5.38 10.23
N ALA A 161 8.66 -4.60 10.36
CA ALA A 161 8.64 -3.15 10.27
C ALA A 161 8.40 -2.62 8.84
N PHE A 162 8.52 -3.43 7.79
CA PHE A 162 8.23 -2.96 6.42
C PHE A 162 6.74 -3.07 6.09
N ASP A 163 6.15 -1.99 5.59
CA ASP A 163 4.82 -2.09 4.97
C ASP A 163 4.93 -2.75 3.57
N MET A 164 4.76 -4.08 3.57
CA MET A 164 4.77 -4.90 2.36
C MET A 164 3.50 -4.77 1.51
N THR A 165 2.47 -4.06 2.02
CA THR A 165 1.16 -3.95 1.37
C THR A 165 1.08 -2.82 0.35
N ILE A 166 2.11 -1.96 0.25
CA ILE A 166 2.13 -0.84 -0.69
C ILE A 166 2.13 -1.37 -2.13
N LYS A 167 0.93 -1.42 -2.73
CA LYS A 167 0.69 -1.86 -4.12
C LYS A 167 -0.32 -0.97 -4.84
N ASP A 168 -0.79 0.11 -4.23
CA ASP A 168 -1.82 0.96 -4.81
C ASP A 168 -1.22 2.18 -5.54
N LYS A 169 -1.84 2.56 -6.66
CA LYS A 169 -1.58 3.78 -7.43
C LYS A 169 -2.10 5.05 -6.74
N VAL A 170 -3.06 4.91 -5.80
CA VAL A 170 -3.69 6.03 -5.08
C VAL A 170 -3.31 6.09 -3.59
N ARG A 171 -2.17 5.47 -3.23
CA ARG A 171 -1.67 5.48 -1.85
C ARG A 171 -1.21 6.87 -1.46
N LEU A 172 -1.76 7.36 -0.35
CA LEU A 172 -1.35 8.60 0.30
C LEU A 172 -0.11 8.39 1.18
N LEU A 173 0.74 9.40 1.21
CA LEU A 173 1.81 9.58 2.20
C LEU A 173 1.69 10.98 2.82
N ARG A 174 2.01 11.07 4.11
CA ARG A 174 2.00 12.36 4.83
C ARG A 174 3.01 13.31 4.19
N LEU A 175 2.65 14.57 3.98
CA LEU A 175 3.56 15.58 3.43
C LEU A 175 4.59 16.01 4.49
N PRO A 176 5.83 16.35 4.11
CA PRO A 176 6.83 16.86 5.06
C PRO A 176 6.34 18.11 5.80
N ASN A 177 6.86 18.32 7.00
CA ASN A 177 6.52 19.44 7.88
C ASN A 177 5.01 19.59 8.15
N THR A 178 4.29 18.47 8.18
CA THR A 178 2.89 18.40 8.63
C THR A 178 2.79 17.65 9.94
N ILE A 179 1.83 18.04 10.77
CA ILE A 179 1.63 17.55 12.13
C ILE A 179 0.85 16.24 12.07
N ASN A 180 1.33 15.24 12.80
CA ASN A 180 0.61 14.00 13.04
C ASN A 180 -0.42 14.17 14.16
N LYS A 181 -1.65 13.69 13.96
CA LYS A 181 -2.75 13.81 14.93
C LYS A 181 -2.50 13.08 16.25
N LYS A 182 -1.81 11.94 16.24
CA LYS A 182 -1.66 11.08 17.43
C LYS A 182 -0.54 11.58 18.36
N SER A 183 0.57 12.01 17.78
CA SER A 183 1.76 12.44 18.53
C SER A 183 1.89 13.95 18.68
N HIS A 184 1.18 14.71 17.83
CA HIS A 184 1.37 16.15 17.63
C HIS A 184 2.78 16.54 17.16
N LEU A 185 3.56 15.59 16.65
CA LEU A 185 4.88 15.82 16.08
C LEU A 185 4.82 15.99 14.56
N TYR A 186 5.77 16.73 14.02
CA TYR A 186 5.93 16.95 12.60
C TYR A 186 6.57 15.74 11.91
N LYS A 187 6.13 15.46 10.66
CA LYS A 187 6.94 14.65 9.74
C LYS A 187 8.17 15.47 9.32
N ILE A 188 9.35 15.12 9.83
CA ILE A 188 10.58 15.87 9.54
C ILE A 188 11.53 15.07 8.66
N GLN A 189 12.29 15.77 7.80
CA GLN A 189 13.44 15.17 7.12
C GLN A 189 14.58 15.03 8.13
N ILE A 190 15.27 13.89 8.09
CA ILE A 190 16.51 13.66 8.83
C ILE A 190 17.64 13.53 7.80
N LEU A 191 18.69 14.32 7.96
CA LEU A 191 19.86 14.25 7.10
C LEU A 191 20.67 12.99 7.43
N LEU A 192 21.27 12.37 6.42
CA LEU A 192 22.01 11.10 6.60
C LEU A 192 23.16 11.24 7.61
N GLU A 193 23.81 12.41 7.62
CA GLU A 193 24.91 12.76 8.53
C GLU A 193 24.44 12.80 10.00
N ASP A 194 23.21 13.26 10.24
CA ASP A 194 22.58 13.28 11.57
C ASP A 194 22.03 11.90 11.93
N PHE A 195 21.44 11.19 10.95
CA PHE A 195 20.66 9.99 11.19
C PHE A 195 21.48 8.93 11.91
N ASN A 196 22.71 8.68 11.49
CA ASN A 196 23.60 7.70 12.11
C ASN A 196 24.01 8.05 13.55
N ARG A 197 23.88 9.31 13.96
CA ARG A 197 24.28 9.81 15.29
C ARG A 197 23.14 9.97 16.27
N LEU A 198 21.91 10.18 15.78
CA LEU A 198 20.74 10.44 16.63
C LEU A 198 20.25 9.17 17.32
N ALA A 199 19.97 9.21 18.62
CA ALA A 199 19.17 8.15 19.24
C ALA A 199 17.69 8.29 18.84
N PRO A 200 16.89 7.21 18.85
CA PRO A 200 15.46 7.28 18.51
C PRO A 200 14.68 8.32 19.32
N LYS A 201 15.00 8.50 20.60
CA LYS A 201 14.44 9.53 21.47
C LYS A 201 14.73 10.96 21.00
N ASP A 202 15.90 11.20 20.41
CA ASP A 202 16.32 12.54 19.97
C ASP A 202 15.53 12.96 18.72
N VAL A 203 15.16 12.00 17.87
CA VAL A 203 14.29 12.21 16.71
C VAL A 203 12.93 12.76 17.14
N LEU A 204 12.37 12.28 18.26
CA LEU A 204 11.10 12.79 18.80
C LEU A 204 11.20 14.25 19.22
N SER A 205 12.30 14.63 19.88
CA SER A 205 12.58 16.02 20.26
C SER A 205 12.73 16.93 19.05
N LEU A 206 13.47 16.48 18.02
CA LEU A 206 13.63 17.22 16.76
C LEU A 206 12.30 17.43 16.03
N ALA A 207 11.39 16.46 16.13
CA ALA A 207 10.10 16.50 15.45
C ALA A 207 9.08 17.43 16.10
N ARG A 208 9.43 18.16 17.17
CA ARG A 208 8.56 19.19 17.79
C ARG A 208 8.40 20.43 16.92
N THR A 209 9.31 20.66 15.98
CA THR A 209 9.30 21.80 15.06
C THR A 209 9.54 21.36 13.62
N PRO A 210 9.01 22.08 12.62
CA PRO A 210 9.32 21.79 11.22
C PRO A 210 10.81 22.00 10.92
N ARG A 211 11.33 21.31 9.90
CA ARG A 211 12.74 21.42 9.49
C ARG A 211 12.87 21.88 8.04
N GLN A 212 13.96 22.59 7.74
CA GLN A 212 14.29 22.91 6.36
C GLN A 212 14.51 21.62 5.55
N LEU A 213 13.84 21.54 4.40
CA LEU A 213 14.03 20.42 3.49
C LEU A 213 15.28 20.62 2.62
N ARG A 214 16.08 19.57 2.48
CA ARG A 214 17.25 19.48 1.62
C ARG A 214 16.91 18.61 0.41
N TYR A 215 17.40 19.02 -0.76
CA TYR A 215 17.31 18.30 -2.04
C TYR A 215 15.92 18.21 -2.67
N VAL A 216 14.88 18.72 -2.00
CA VAL A 216 13.50 18.73 -2.48
C VAL A 216 12.83 20.07 -2.28
N ASP A 217 11.72 20.28 -2.97
CA ASP A 217 10.80 21.39 -2.74
C ASP A 217 10.04 21.25 -1.41
N GLU A 218 9.24 22.26 -1.06
CA GLU A 218 8.48 22.27 0.21
C GLU A 218 7.43 21.15 0.29
N THR A 219 7.00 20.58 -0.84
CA THR A 219 6.08 19.43 -0.87
C THR A 219 6.81 18.10 -0.63
N GLY A 220 8.12 18.06 -0.84
CA GLY A 220 8.93 16.84 -0.85
C GLY A 220 8.64 15.91 -2.04
N LEU A 221 7.86 16.36 -3.03
CA LEU A 221 7.47 15.56 -4.20
C LEU A 221 8.35 15.87 -5.42
N ILE A 222 9.08 16.98 -5.42
CA ILE A 222 9.96 17.40 -6.52
C ILE A 222 11.39 17.46 -6.02
N SER A 223 12.31 16.89 -6.80
CA SER A 223 13.74 16.96 -6.53
C SER A 223 14.32 18.27 -7.04
N ASN A 224 15.03 18.98 -6.19
CA ASN A 224 15.80 20.19 -6.54
C ASN A 224 17.24 19.86 -6.98
N VAL A 225 17.61 18.58 -6.98
CA VAL A 225 18.93 18.13 -7.40
C VAL A 225 19.02 18.12 -8.92
N LYS A 226 19.95 18.91 -9.48
CA LYS A 226 20.12 19.07 -10.93
C LYS A 226 20.49 17.75 -11.63
N PHE A 227 21.44 17.03 -11.05
CA PHE A 227 21.98 15.80 -11.62
C PHE A 227 22.05 14.71 -10.55
N ILE A 228 21.54 13.52 -10.89
CA ILE A 228 21.69 12.30 -10.12
C ILE A 228 22.08 11.23 -11.12
N GLU A 229 23.20 10.58 -10.86
CA GLU A 229 23.73 9.53 -11.72
C GLU A 229 22.93 8.23 -11.50
N ASP A 230 22.80 7.43 -12.56
CA ASP A 230 22.18 6.12 -12.40
C ASP A 230 23.13 5.17 -11.66
N ASN A 231 22.54 4.25 -10.91
CA ASN A 231 23.28 3.33 -10.08
C ASN A 231 23.18 1.91 -10.64
N PRO A 232 24.29 1.23 -10.97
CA PRO A 232 24.23 -0.09 -11.62
C PRO A 232 23.42 -1.15 -10.84
N TYR A 233 23.52 -1.18 -9.51
CA TYR A 233 22.76 -2.10 -8.67
C TYR A 233 21.26 -1.78 -8.70
N ALA A 234 20.92 -0.50 -8.58
CA ALA A 234 19.55 -0.02 -8.62
C ALA A 234 18.92 -0.25 -10.01
N VAL A 235 19.63 0.08 -11.10
CA VAL A 235 19.23 -0.19 -12.49
C VAL A 235 18.96 -1.67 -12.70
N LYS A 236 19.85 -2.55 -12.23
CA LYS A 236 19.66 -4.01 -12.29
C LYS A 236 18.42 -4.45 -11.52
N CYS A 237 18.21 -3.92 -10.30
CA CYS A 237 17.02 -4.20 -9.50
C CYS A 237 15.73 -3.81 -10.23
N TYR A 238 15.68 -2.61 -10.80
CA TYR A 238 14.53 -2.11 -11.56
C TYR A 238 14.27 -2.93 -12.84
N LYS A 239 15.31 -3.22 -13.64
CA LYS A 239 15.19 -4.04 -14.85
C LYS A 239 14.64 -5.43 -14.54
N ASN A 240 15.15 -6.08 -13.50
CA ASN A 240 14.69 -7.40 -13.05
C ASN A 240 13.23 -7.36 -12.58
N ALA A 241 12.86 -6.39 -11.73
CA ALA A 241 11.48 -6.23 -11.27
C ALA A 241 10.52 -5.98 -12.44
N ARG A 242 10.89 -5.10 -13.37
CA ARG A 242 10.12 -4.80 -14.59
C ARG A 242 9.95 -6.04 -15.46
N TYR A 243 11.01 -6.82 -15.67
CA TYR A 243 10.93 -8.07 -16.43
C TYR A 243 9.95 -9.06 -15.81
N LEU A 244 10.05 -9.30 -14.50
CA LEU A 244 9.17 -10.23 -13.77
C LEU A 244 7.71 -9.79 -13.83
N VAL A 245 7.44 -8.49 -13.65
CA VAL A 245 6.09 -7.93 -13.76
C VAL A 245 5.55 -8.11 -15.18
N ARG A 246 6.31 -7.76 -16.22
CA ARG A 246 5.88 -7.96 -17.61
C ARG A 246 5.59 -9.43 -17.92
N ARG A 247 6.42 -10.36 -17.44
CA ARG A 247 6.19 -11.79 -17.59
C ARG A 247 4.91 -12.23 -16.89
N SER A 248 4.68 -11.77 -15.65
CA SER A 248 3.45 -12.05 -14.92
C SER A 248 2.20 -11.47 -15.59
N ILE A 249 2.36 -10.37 -16.34
CA ILE A 249 1.26 -9.71 -17.03
C ILE A 249 0.89 -10.43 -18.34
N ARG A 250 1.89 -10.93 -19.06
CA ARG A 250 1.72 -11.61 -20.36
C ARG A 250 1.25 -13.04 -20.26
N LYS A 251 1.56 -13.74 -19.16
CA LYS A 251 1.01 -15.09 -18.96
C LYS A 251 -0.52 -14.98 -18.85
N GLU A 252 -1.22 -15.62 -19.79
CA GLU A 252 -2.59 -16.07 -19.54
C GLU A 252 -2.55 -16.87 -18.25
N PHE A 253 -3.32 -16.40 -17.28
CA PHE A 253 -3.37 -17.05 -15.99
C PHE A 253 -4.38 -18.18 -16.11
N GLU A 254 -3.91 -19.41 -16.26
CA GLU A 254 -4.76 -20.57 -16.04
C GLU A 254 -5.05 -20.69 -14.55
N TYR A 255 -6.32 -20.56 -14.21
CA TYR A 255 -6.79 -20.65 -12.85
C TYR A 255 -6.92 -22.13 -12.47
N HIS A 256 -5.98 -22.65 -11.68
CA HIS A 256 -6.17 -23.94 -11.01
C HIS A 256 -7.00 -23.71 -9.75
N PHE A 257 -8.31 -23.88 -9.90
CA PHE A 257 -9.26 -23.87 -8.79
C PHE A 257 -8.96 -25.06 -7.89
N SER A 258 -8.58 -24.81 -6.63
CA SER A 258 -8.16 -25.86 -5.70
C SER A 258 -9.29 -26.82 -5.32
N LEU A 259 -10.53 -26.34 -5.37
CA LEU A 259 -11.76 -27.06 -5.09
C LEU A 259 -12.86 -26.53 -6.01
N LYS A 260 -13.20 -27.28 -7.07
CA LYS A 260 -14.36 -26.97 -7.91
C LYS A 260 -15.55 -27.75 -7.36
N ASP A 261 -16.40 -27.08 -6.61
CA ASP A 261 -17.71 -27.59 -6.23
C ASP A 261 -18.70 -26.43 -6.29
N ASP A 262 -19.92 -26.69 -6.77
CA ASP A 262 -20.93 -25.64 -6.88
C ASP A 262 -21.56 -25.26 -5.53
N ASP A 263 -21.40 -26.12 -4.52
CA ASP A 263 -21.85 -25.90 -3.16
C ASP A 263 -20.90 -24.95 -2.39
N PRO A 264 -21.41 -23.81 -1.88
CA PRO A 264 -20.60 -22.88 -1.11
C PRO A 264 -19.95 -23.50 0.11
N GLU A 265 -20.56 -24.44 0.84
CA GLU A 265 -19.97 -24.95 2.08
C GLU A 265 -18.77 -25.87 1.83
N LYS A 266 -18.79 -26.62 0.73
CA LYS A 266 -17.71 -27.55 0.35
C LYS A 266 -16.44 -26.85 -0.11
N VAL A 267 -16.55 -25.59 -0.52
CA VAL A 267 -15.41 -24.79 -0.98
C VAL A 267 -14.82 -23.89 0.11
N LEU A 268 -15.41 -23.88 1.31
CA LEU A 268 -14.97 -23.11 2.46
C LEU A 268 -14.18 -23.98 3.44
N CYS A 269 -13.16 -23.42 4.08
CA CYS A 269 -12.54 -24.07 5.22
C CYS A 269 -13.46 -23.99 6.46
N PRO A 270 -13.25 -24.81 7.51
CA PRO A 270 -14.11 -24.81 8.70
C PRO A 270 -14.33 -23.43 9.34
N ALA A 271 -13.29 -22.59 9.37
CA ALA A 271 -13.40 -21.21 9.87
C ALA A 271 -14.35 -20.35 9.01
N MET A 272 -14.29 -20.51 7.68
CA MET A 272 -15.17 -19.78 6.77
C MET A 272 -16.58 -20.37 6.73
N VAL A 273 -16.77 -21.67 6.97
CA VAL A 273 -18.08 -22.29 7.21
C VAL A 273 -18.73 -21.65 8.46
N ASN A 274 -17.96 -21.44 9.53
CA ASN A 274 -18.45 -20.74 10.71
C ASN A 274 -18.87 -19.29 10.37
N ILE A 275 -18.09 -18.58 9.55
CA ILE A 275 -18.49 -17.24 9.06
C ILE A 275 -19.77 -17.31 8.21
N TRP A 276 -19.89 -18.33 7.36
CA TRP A 276 -21.03 -18.53 6.46
C TRP A 276 -22.33 -18.85 7.21
N ASN A 277 -22.24 -19.52 8.35
CA ASN A 277 -23.38 -20.01 9.12
C ASN A 277 -23.68 -19.23 10.42
N SER A 278 -22.95 -18.15 10.69
CA SER A 278 -23.12 -17.35 11.91
C SER A 278 -23.55 -15.91 11.63
N HIS A 279 -24.24 -15.31 12.60
CA HIS A 279 -24.38 -13.85 12.67
C HIS A 279 -23.02 -13.19 12.90
N ILE A 280 -22.77 -12.04 12.24
CA ILE A 280 -21.52 -11.30 12.39
C ILE A 280 -21.78 -9.94 13.04
N ASN A 281 -21.15 -9.74 14.20
CA ASN A 281 -21.21 -8.50 14.96
C ASN A 281 -20.72 -7.29 14.14
N ALA A 282 -21.26 -6.12 14.46
CA ALA A 282 -20.83 -4.85 13.87
C ALA A 282 -19.30 -4.67 14.00
N GLY A 283 -18.67 -4.12 12.95
CA GLY A 283 -17.22 -3.95 12.85
C GLY A 283 -16.51 -5.04 12.04
N TYR A 284 -17.07 -6.25 11.93
CA TYR A 284 -16.45 -7.36 11.18
C TYR A 284 -17.16 -7.73 9.88
N ARG A 285 -18.35 -7.19 9.63
CA ARG A 285 -19.25 -7.60 8.54
C ARG A 285 -18.61 -7.55 7.15
N ASN A 286 -18.08 -6.39 6.74
CA ASN A 286 -17.39 -6.23 5.45
C ASN A 286 -16.12 -7.07 5.36
N ASN A 287 -15.41 -7.19 6.49
CA ASN A 287 -14.21 -8.01 6.58
C ASN A 287 -14.53 -9.50 6.31
N CYS A 288 -15.61 -10.02 6.89
CA CYS A 288 -16.09 -11.37 6.62
C CYS A 288 -16.58 -11.51 5.17
N ALA A 289 -17.34 -10.53 4.66
CA ALA A 289 -17.87 -10.54 3.31
C ALA A 289 -16.76 -10.61 2.24
N ILE A 290 -15.69 -9.81 2.35
CA ILE A 290 -14.58 -9.84 1.37
C ILE A 290 -13.85 -11.19 1.37
N ARG A 291 -13.76 -11.86 2.53
CA ARG A 291 -13.10 -13.16 2.68
C ARG A 291 -13.90 -14.28 2.02
N LEU A 292 -15.22 -14.30 2.25
CA LEU A 292 -16.14 -15.19 1.55
C LEU A 292 -16.12 -14.97 0.02
N ALA A 293 -16.25 -13.71 -0.43
CA ALA A 293 -16.22 -13.39 -1.86
C ALA A 293 -14.91 -13.83 -2.53
N SER A 294 -13.78 -13.65 -1.83
CA SER A 294 -12.47 -14.06 -2.33
C SER A 294 -12.31 -15.57 -2.40
N GLN A 295 -12.85 -16.30 -1.42
CA GLN A 295 -12.84 -17.77 -1.44
C GLN A 295 -13.75 -18.34 -2.54
N PHE A 296 -14.95 -17.79 -2.74
CA PHE A 296 -15.81 -18.19 -3.85
C PHE A 296 -15.16 -17.92 -5.22
N ARG A 297 -14.45 -16.80 -5.36
CA ARG A 297 -13.64 -16.52 -6.53
C ARG A 297 -12.50 -17.55 -6.70
N LEU A 298 -11.85 -17.95 -5.60
CA LEU A 298 -10.81 -18.98 -5.59
C LEU A 298 -11.32 -20.37 -6.00
N SER A 299 -12.62 -20.60 -5.90
CA SER A 299 -13.28 -21.86 -6.24
C SER A 299 -14.03 -21.81 -7.58
N GLY A 300 -13.97 -20.69 -8.29
CA GLY A 300 -14.46 -20.56 -9.66
C GLY A 300 -15.86 -20.01 -9.82
N PHE A 301 -16.42 -19.44 -8.76
CA PHE A 301 -17.73 -18.81 -8.87
C PHE A 301 -17.61 -17.51 -9.65
N SER A 302 -18.58 -17.25 -10.54
CA SER A 302 -18.68 -15.97 -11.23
C SER A 302 -18.96 -14.84 -10.25
N LYS A 303 -18.74 -13.60 -10.68
CA LYS A 303 -19.03 -12.43 -9.87
C LYS A 303 -20.52 -12.39 -9.49
N GLU A 304 -21.37 -12.70 -10.46
CA GLU A 304 -22.83 -12.71 -10.34
C GLU A 304 -23.29 -13.80 -9.35
N LYS A 305 -22.73 -15.02 -9.45
CA LYS A 305 -23.01 -16.10 -8.49
C LYS A 305 -22.60 -15.70 -7.07
N THR A 306 -21.42 -15.10 -6.92
CA THR A 306 -20.92 -14.65 -5.62
C THR A 306 -21.75 -13.50 -5.03
N GLU A 307 -22.21 -12.55 -5.85
CA GLU A 307 -23.15 -11.51 -5.41
C GLU A 307 -24.45 -12.12 -4.88
N GLY A 308 -25.01 -13.11 -5.59
CA GLY A 308 -26.20 -13.84 -5.13
C GLY A 308 -25.96 -14.57 -3.80
N LEU A 309 -24.84 -15.26 -3.66
CA LEU A 309 -24.47 -15.99 -2.43
C LEU A 309 -24.27 -15.05 -1.24
N LEU A 310 -23.62 -13.90 -1.43
CA LEU A 310 -23.44 -12.95 -0.32
C LEU A 310 -24.74 -12.23 0.07
N LEU A 311 -25.66 -12.00 -0.88
CA LEU A 311 -26.99 -11.52 -0.55
C LEU A 311 -27.79 -12.55 0.25
N LEU A 312 -27.68 -13.82 -0.12
CA LEU A 312 -28.27 -14.93 0.64
C LEU A 312 -27.68 -15.00 2.05
N TRP A 313 -26.35 -14.97 2.19
CA TRP A 313 -25.66 -14.95 3.48
C TRP A 313 -26.08 -13.76 4.36
N ASN A 314 -26.16 -12.55 3.77
CA ASN A 314 -26.57 -11.34 4.48
C ASN A 314 -28.00 -11.46 5.03
N LYS A 315 -28.92 -12.03 4.23
CA LYS A 315 -30.31 -12.26 4.63
C LYS A 315 -30.43 -13.41 5.65
N LYS A 316 -29.83 -14.56 5.36
CA LYS A 316 -29.85 -15.79 6.18
C LYS A 316 -29.40 -15.49 7.60
N ASN A 317 -28.28 -14.78 7.74
CA ASN A 317 -27.64 -14.54 9.04
C ASN A 317 -27.98 -13.17 9.65
N ARG A 318 -28.93 -12.42 9.05
CA ARG A 318 -29.35 -11.08 9.50
C ARG A 318 -28.16 -10.14 9.73
N ILE A 319 -27.18 -10.15 8.81
CA ILE A 319 -25.91 -9.42 8.97
C ILE A 319 -26.15 -7.90 8.93
N GLY A 320 -27.10 -7.44 8.10
CA GLY A 320 -27.50 -6.04 8.03
C GLY A 320 -26.56 -5.14 7.22
N LEU A 321 -25.87 -5.69 6.21
CA LEU A 321 -25.14 -4.89 5.22
C LEU A 321 -26.08 -4.43 4.11
N GLY A 322 -25.88 -3.20 3.61
CA GLY A 322 -26.63 -2.67 2.48
C GLY A 322 -26.31 -3.42 1.17
N LYS A 323 -27.28 -3.53 0.25
CA LYS A 323 -27.09 -4.21 -1.05
C LYS A 323 -25.94 -3.60 -1.86
N GLU A 324 -25.83 -2.28 -1.90
CA GLU A 324 -24.76 -1.56 -2.58
C GLU A 324 -23.38 -1.77 -1.93
N GLU A 325 -23.34 -1.87 -0.60
CA GLU A 325 -22.12 -2.15 0.16
C GLU A 325 -21.58 -3.56 -0.10
N LEU A 326 -22.48 -4.54 -0.16
CA LEU A 326 -22.14 -5.91 -0.56
C LEU A 326 -21.67 -6.00 -2.00
N SER A 327 -22.38 -5.35 -2.94
CA SER A 327 -21.98 -5.33 -4.35
C SER A 327 -20.60 -4.69 -4.53
N ARG A 328 -20.30 -3.60 -3.81
CA ARG A 328 -18.94 -3.00 -3.78
C ARG A 328 -17.89 -3.97 -3.25
N THR A 329 -18.22 -4.73 -2.22
CA THR A 329 -17.31 -5.72 -1.63
C THR A 329 -17.02 -6.87 -2.62
N VAL A 330 -18.05 -7.41 -3.27
CA VAL A 330 -17.85 -8.44 -4.31
C VAL A 330 -17.09 -7.86 -5.50
N HIS A 331 -17.45 -6.66 -5.95
CA HIS A 331 -16.72 -5.99 -7.01
C HIS A 331 -15.23 -5.82 -6.65
N SER A 332 -14.91 -5.43 -5.41
CA SER A 332 -13.53 -5.36 -4.94
C SER A 332 -12.82 -6.72 -4.97
N ALA A 333 -13.50 -7.81 -4.60
CA ALA A 333 -12.93 -9.15 -4.67
C ALA A 333 -12.64 -9.62 -6.10
N TYR A 334 -13.39 -9.13 -7.09
CA TYR A 334 -13.30 -9.56 -8.50
C TYR A 334 -12.54 -8.61 -9.42
N SER A 335 -12.42 -7.32 -9.06
CA SER A 335 -11.77 -6.31 -9.89
C SER A 335 -10.25 -6.48 -9.97
N HIS A 336 -9.65 -7.10 -8.96
CA HIS A 336 -8.21 -7.37 -8.97
C HIS A 336 -7.84 -8.50 -9.92
N ARG A 337 -6.69 -8.36 -10.61
CA ARG A 337 -6.14 -9.42 -11.47
C ARG A 337 -6.00 -10.76 -10.75
N PHE A 338 -5.65 -10.74 -9.46
CA PHE A 338 -5.51 -11.93 -8.64
C PHE A 338 -6.50 -11.88 -7.47
N PRO A 339 -7.18 -12.98 -7.13
CA PRO A 339 -8.02 -13.04 -5.93
C PRO A 339 -7.20 -12.82 -4.67
N TYR A 340 -7.79 -12.18 -3.66
CA TYR A 340 -7.18 -12.14 -2.34
C TYR A 340 -7.12 -13.56 -1.77
N ARG A 341 -5.97 -13.94 -1.22
CA ARG A 341 -5.78 -15.23 -0.55
C ARG A 341 -5.71 -15.00 0.94
N TYR A 342 -6.83 -15.21 1.62
CA TYR A 342 -6.88 -15.15 3.08
C TYR A 342 -6.63 -16.56 3.63
N GLY A 343 -5.45 -16.74 4.22
CA GLY A 343 -5.05 -18.00 4.83
C GLY A 343 -5.42 -18.08 6.31
N PHE A 344 -5.04 -19.20 6.92
CA PHE A 344 -5.23 -19.48 8.35
C PHE A 344 -4.53 -18.48 9.31
N ARG A 345 -3.56 -17.69 8.81
CA ARG A 345 -2.91 -16.61 9.58
C ARG A 345 -3.66 -15.28 9.53
N ASP A 346 -4.73 -15.17 8.73
CA ASP A 346 -5.57 -13.98 8.72
C ASP A 346 -6.27 -13.82 10.08
N GLU A 347 -6.12 -12.64 10.68
CA GLU A 347 -6.62 -12.36 12.04
C GLU A 347 -8.13 -12.56 12.17
N ILE A 348 -8.90 -12.28 11.12
CA ILE A 348 -10.35 -12.46 11.14
C ILE A 348 -10.68 -13.94 11.00
N ILE A 349 -10.12 -14.65 10.02
CA ILE A 349 -10.33 -16.09 9.85
C ILE A 349 -9.97 -16.84 11.14
N ARG A 350 -8.86 -16.46 11.79
CA ARG A 350 -8.39 -17.11 13.02
C ARG A 350 -9.42 -17.04 14.15
N LYS A 351 -10.18 -15.95 14.26
CA LYS A 351 -11.25 -15.77 15.28
C LYS A 351 -12.41 -16.76 15.13
N PHE A 352 -12.66 -17.24 13.92
CA PHE A 352 -13.74 -18.19 13.63
C PHE A 352 -13.24 -19.62 13.46
N CYS A 353 -11.93 -19.85 13.58
CA CYS A 353 -11.32 -21.16 13.41
C CYS A 353 -11.59 -22.03 14.64
N PRO A 354 -12.18 -23.23 14.49
CA PRO A 354 -12.48 -24.10 15.63
C PRO A 354 -11.22 -24.77 16.23
N PHE A 355 -10.11 -24.81 15.49
CA PHE A 355 -8.89 -25.50 15.91
C PHE A 355 -7.97 -24.57 16.70
N LYS A 356 -7.52 -25.01 17.88
CA LYS A 356 -6.49 -24.29 18.65
C LYS A 356 -5.09 -24.51 18.06
N ASN A 357 -4.76 -25.74 17.69
CA ASN A 357 -3.58 -26.04 16.90
C ASN A 357 -3.96 -26.17 15.41
N LEU A 358 -3.21 -25.52 14.52
CA LEU A 358 -3.52 -25.53 13.09
C LEU A 358 -3.20 -26.88 12.44
N ASP A 359 -2.28 -27.64 13.03
CA ASP A 359 -1.90 -28.97 12.52
C ASP A 359 -3.07 -29.98 12.55
N ASP A 360 -4.05 -29.73 13.42
CA ASP A 360 -5.28 -30.53 13.58
C ASP A 360 -6.32 -30.25 12.48
N CYS A 361 -6.11 -29.22 11.66
CA CYS A 361 -7.02 -28.82 10.60
C CYS A 361 -6.62 -29.49 9.28
N GLU A 362 -7.43 -30.42 8.78
CA GLU A 362 -7.17 -31.06 7.47
C GLU A 362 -7.07 -30.04 6.32
N CYS A 363 -7.83 -28.95 6.41
CA CYS A 363 -7.71 -27.84 5.45
C CYS A 363 -6.34 -27.17 5.54
N TYR A 364 -5.78 -26.97 6.74
CA TYR A 364 -4.42 -26.44 6.90
C TYR A 364 -3.38 -27.35 6.23
N GLN A 365 -3.52 -28.67 6.37
CA GLN A 365 -2.64 -29.63 5.70
C GLN A 365 -2.83 -29.64 4.17
N LYS A 366 -4.07 -29.54 3.66
CA LYS A 366 -4.36 -29.48 2.22
C LYS A 366 -3.96 -28.15 1.56
N PHE A 367 -4.12 -27.01 2.25
CA PHE A 367 -3.84 -25.68 1.72
C PHE A 367 -2.40 -25.18 1.97
N SER A 368 -1.63 -25.80 2.87
CA SER A 368 -0.20 -25.46 3.11
C SER A 368 0.74 -26.01 2.04
N VAL A 369 0.38 -27.12 1.38
CA VAL A 369 1.22 -27.79 0.37
C VAL A 369 1.26 -27.04 -0.97
N GLN A 370 0.26 -26.21 -1.28
CA GLN A 370 0.21 -25.43 -2.53
C GLN A 370 0.83 -24.02 -2.42
N GLY A 371 1.52 -23.73 -1.32
CA GLY A 371 2.03 -22.40 -0.98
C GLY A 371 3.56 -22.24 -0.91
N LYS A 372 4.34 -23.20 -1.40
CA LYS A 372 5.81 -23.04 -1.57
C LYS A 372 6.16 -22.41 -2.91
#